data_AF-A0A1V3PW65-F1
#
_entry.id   AF-A0A1V3PW65-F1
#
_cell.length_a   1.000
_cell.length_b   1.000
_cell.length_c   1.000
_cell.angle_alpha   90.00
_cell.angle_beta   90.00
_cell.angle_gamma   90.00
#
_symmetry.space_group_name_H-M   'P 1'
#
loop_
_entity.id
_entity.type
_entity.pdbx_description
1 polymer ?
#
loop_
_entity_poly.entity_id
_entity_poly.type
_entity_poly.pdbx_seq_one_letter_code
_entity_poly.pdbx_strand_id
1 'polypeptide(L)'
;MAWRRTVLTSVPWILAWVLLLALLPWWLGLPLLLALVAAALLLQHRLAPRHATLVRRALRWGLAGWLLALPRALGGGIPGWGAALLGVLAGYTLLAGLEVWLQRDQRRASATAASPDWPELARAPIGPPAEIIELQPPAWQPASGELPDPQGGTVHCRAEGCRFADGECIEAPGTAGFAQVGFSPQGRWFVACTPDQRVLALWDRQRGRRHQLRGWQLCGWYREQPWLSRHEGDMPLALAAVLGGDAGN
;
A
#
# COMPACT_ATOMS: atom_id res chain seq x y z
N MET A 1 -12.01 11.38 11.39
CA MET A 1 -11.29 12.46 12.12
C MET A 1 -10.05 11.92 12.88
N ALA A 2 -9.08 11.29 12.20
CA ALA A 2 -7.94 10.63 12.87
C ALA A 2 -6.55 11.07 12.37
N TRP A 3 -6.47 12.08 11.49
CA TRP A 3 -5.21 12.48 10.86
C TRP A 3 -4.47 13.63 11.59
N ARG A 4 -5.11 14.24 12.59
CA ARG A 4 -4.58 15.44 13.28
C ARG A 4 -3.62 15.16 14.44
N ARG A 5 -3.47 13.91 14.90
CA ARG A 5 -2.64 13.59 16.08
C ARG A 5 -1.16 13.31 15.78
N THR A 6 -0.79 12.96 14.55
CA THR A 6 0.61 12.64 14.18
C THR A 6 1.45 13.85 13.80
N VAL A 7 0.83 14.99 13.45
CA VAL A 7 1.56 16.21 13.10
C VAL A 7 2.16 16.89 14.35
N LEU A 8 1.44 16.86 15.49
CA LEU A 8 1.85 17.58 16.69
C LEU A 8 3.12 17.05 17.34
N THR A 9 3.39 15.74 17.30
CA THR A 9 4.59 15.15 17.93
C THR A 9 5.87 15.44 17.14
N SER A 10 5.77 15.76 15.86
CA SER A 10 6.93 16.12 15.02
C SER A 10 7.32 17.59 15.09
N VAL A 11 6.43 18.49 15.52
CA VAL A 11 6.70 19.93 15.64
C VAL A 11 7.83 20.27 16.63
N PRO A 12 7.88 19.74 17.87
CA PRO A 12 8.96 20.07 18.80
C PRO A 12 10.31 19.53 18.31
N TRP A 13 10.31 18.39 17.64
CA TRP A 13 11.52 17.80 17.05
C TRP A 13 12.08 18.66 15.91
N ILE A 14 11.21 19.18 15.02
CA ILE A 14 11.62 20.09 13.94
C ILE A 14 12.17 21.39 14.52
N LEU A 15 11.52 21.96 15.54
CA LEU A 15 12.00 23.17 16.23
C LEU A 15 13.36 22.97 16.90
N ALA A 16 13.55 21.85 17.63
CA ALA A 16 14.82 21.51 18.25
C ALA A 16 15.94 21.38 17.20
N TRP A 17 15.62 20.81 16.03
CA TRP A 17 16.60 20.62 14.97
C TRP A 17 16.97 21.91 14.25
N VAL A 18 15.99 22.79 14.01
CA VAL A 18 16.23 24.14 13.48
C VAL A 18 17.06 24.98 14.46
N LEU A 19 16.76 24.91 15.76
CA LEU A 19 17.48 25.64 16.81
C LEU A 19 18.94 25.17 16.91
N LEU A 20 19.18 23.86 16.86
CA LEU A 20 20.52 23.28 16.92
C LEU A 20 21.38 23.69 15.72
N LEU A 21 20.82 23.68 14.50
CA LEU A 21 21.52 24.14 13.31
C LEU A 21 21.73 25.67 13.30
N ALA A 22 20.83 26.44 13.92
CA ALA A 22 20.97 27.89 14.09
C ALA A 22 22.05 28.28 15.12
N LEU A 23 22.33 27.40 16.10
CA LEU A 23 23.41 27.55 17.08
C LEU A 23 24.76 27.04 16.58
N LEU A 24 24.78 26.24 15.52
CA LEU A 24 26.01 25.67 14.97
C LEU A 24 26.82 26.76 14.22
N PRO A 25 28.16 26.76 14.31
CA PRO A 25 28.99 27.68 13.55
C PRO A 25 28.68 27.57 12.04
N TRP A 26 28.42 28.69 11.39
CA TRP A 26 27.91 28.75 10.01
C TRP A 26 28.81 28.05 8.97
N TRP A 27 30.10 27.92 9.25
CA TRP A 27 31.08 27.15 8.45
C TRP A 27 30.86 25.64 8.51
N LEU A 28 30.19 25.12 9.56
CA LEU A 28 29.94 23.69 9.78
C LEU A 28 28.56 23.26 9.26
N GLY A 29 27.59 24.18 9.17
CA GLY A 29 26.24 23.88 8.69
C GLY A 29 26.18 23.57 7.18
N LEU A 30 26.95 24.31 6.37
CA LEU A 30 27.01 24.11 4.92
C LEU A 30 27.62 22.75 4.51
N PRO A 31 28.79 22.32 5.03
CA PRO A 31 29.33 21.00 4.71
C PRO A 31 28.44 19.86 5.22
N LEU A 32 27.73 20.05 6.35
CA LEU A 32 26.79 19.05 6.87
C LEU A 32 25.57 18.89 5.96
N LEU A 33 25.05 20.00 5.40
CA LEU A 33 23.98 19.96 4.40
C LEU A 33 24.45 19.30 3.10
N LEU A 34 25.66 19.61 2.63
CA LEU A 34 26.24 18.94 1.44
C LEU A 34 26.44 17.44 1.65
N ALA A 35 26.90 17.03 2.83
CA ALA A 35 27.04 15.61 3.18
C ALA A 35 25.68 14.88 3.22
N LEU A 36 24.63 15.55 3.71
CA LEU A 36 23.26 15.02 3.70
C LEU A 36 22.70 14.89 2.27
N VAL A 37 22.95 15.87 1.40
CA VAL A 37 22.60 15.78 -0.03
C VAL A 37 23.34 14.62 -0.69
N ALA A 38 24.66 14.50 -0.47
CA ALA A 38 25.46 13.42 -1.03
C ALA A 38 25.01 12.04 -0.54
N ALA A 39 24.72 11.89 0.75
CA ALA A 39 24.17 10.66 1.31
C ALA A 39 22.78 10.32 0.73
N ALA A 40 21.93 11.33 0.52
CA ALA A 40 20.62 11.15 -0.09
C ALA A 40 20.72 10.72 -1.57
N LEU A 41 21.70 11.24 -2.31
CA LEU A 41 21.96 10.86 -3.70
C LEU A 41 22.57 9.45 -3.79
N LEU A 42 23.50 9.09 -2.90
CA LEU A 42 24.21 7.81 -2.93
C LEU A 42 23.37 6.63 -2.41
N LEU A 43 22.51 6.85 -1.42
CA LEU A 43 21.67 5.78 -0.83
C LEU A 43 20.26 5.72 -1.42
N GLN A 44 19.97 6.47 -2.47
CA GLN A 44 18.65 6.55 -3.11
C GLN A 44 18.05 5.19 -3.50
N HIS A 45 18.88 4.25 -3.96
CA HIS A 45 18.45 2.90 -4.37
C HIS A 45 18.31 1.91 -3.20
N ARG A 46 18.79 2.24 -2.00
CA ARG A 46 18.81 1.35 -0.81
C ARG A 46 17.83 1.78 0.28
N LEU A 47 17.26 2.98 0.19
CA LEU A 47 16.41 3.56 1.22
C LEU A 47 14.93 3.21 1.00
N ALA A 48 14.33 2.49 1.95
CA ALA A 48 12.89 2.25 1.98
C ALA A 48 12.09 3.58 1.93
N PRO A 49 10.91 3.61 1.29
CA PRO A 49 10.17 4.84 0.97
C PRO A 49 9.88 5.75 2.17
N ARG A 50 9.79 5.19 3.39
CA ARG A 50 9.65 5.96 4.63
C ARG A 50 10.87 6.83 4.94
N HIS A 51 12.10 6.36 4.74
CA HIS A 51 13.32 7.10 5.09
C HIS A 51 13.60 8.26 4.12
N ALA A 52 13.22 8.11 2.85
CA ALA A 52 13.36 9.17 1.85
C ALA A 52 12.49 10.41 2.15
N THR A 53 11.39 10.25 2.89
CA THR A 53 10.55 11.39 3.30
C THR A 53 11.12 12.16 4.49
N LEU A 54 11.82 11.47 5.40
CA LEU A 54 12.51 12.08 6.54
C LEU A 54 13.74 12.89 6.10
N VAL A 55 14.53 12.35 5.16
CA VAL A 55 15.71 13.04 4.60
C VAL A 55 15.31 14.33 3.88
N ARG A 56 14.22 14.31 3.10
CA ARG A 56 13.68 15.51 2.44
C ARG A 56 13.22 16.57 3.42
N ARG A 57 12.55 16.16 4.52
CA ARG A 57 12.15 17.09 5.58
C ARG A 57 13.37 17.68 6.29
N ALA A 58 14.39 16.88 6.58
CA ALA A 58 15.62 17.34 7.20
C ALA A 58 16.36 18.37 6.31
N LEU A 59 16.41 18.15 5.00
CA LEU A 59 17.03 19.10 4.06
C LEU A 59 16.28 20.44 4.02
N ARG A 60 14.95 20.38 3.94
CA ARG A 60 14.10 21.57 3.79
C ARG A 60 14.14 22.47 5.03
N TRP A 61 14.19 21.87 6.22
CA TRP A 61 14.26 22.62 7.48
C TRP A 61 15.69 22.94 7.93
N GLY A 62 16.68 22.16 7.49
CA GLY A 62 18.10 22.45 7.75
C GLY A 62 18.60 23.67 6.97
N LEU A 63 18.12 23.86 5.74
CA LEU A 63 18.40 25.05 4.94
C LEU A 63 17.83 26.32 5.59
N ALA A 64 16.61 26.24 6.13
CA ALA A 64 15.99 27.33 6.88
C ALA A 64 16.77 27.69 8.16
N GLY A 65 17.30 26.69 8.88
CA GLY A 65 18.17 26.92 10.05
C GLY A 65 19.48 27.61 9.71
N TRP A 66 20.14 27.21 8.63
CA TRP A 66 21.38 27.85 8.16
C TRP A 66 21.18 29.31 7.72
N LEU A 67 20.06 29.58 7.03
CA LEU A 67 19.70 30.94 6.59
C LEU A 67 19.36 31.89 7.75
N LEU A 68 18.90 31.36 8.89
CA LEU A 68 18.72 32.13 10.13
C LEU A 68 20.05 32.43 10.84
N ALA A 69 21.07 31.58 10.67
CA ALA A 69 22.41 31.79 11.25
C ALA A 69 23.26 32.80 10.46
N LEU A 70 23.08 32.86 9.13
CA LEU A 70 23.82 33.73 8.21
C LEU A 70 23.76 35.24 8.57
N PRO A 71 22.59 35.86 8.82
CA PRO A 71 22.51 37.29 9.15
C PRO A 71 23.09 37.63 10.54
N ARG A 72 23.21 36.64 11.44
CA ARG A 72 23.87 36.84 12.75
C ARG A 72 25.39 36.96 12.64
N ALA A 73 26.01 36.28 11.68
CA ALA A 73 27.46 36.37 11.44
C ALA A 73 27.87 37.62 10.64
N LEU A 74 26.95 38.17 9.83
CA LEU A 74 27.18 39.34 8.96
C LEU A 74 26.87 40.70 9.61
N GLY A 75 26.65 40.73 10.94
CA GLY A 75 26.58 41.99 11.69
C GLY A 75 25.23 42.71 11.67
N GLY A 76 24.11 42.02 11.46
CA GLY A 76 22.76 42.52 11.79
C GLY A 76 22.25 43.76 11.03
N GLY A 77 22.97 44.26 10.02
CA GLY A 77 22.53 45.39 9.19
C GLY A 77 21.54 45.00 8.09
N ILE A 78 20.85 46.00 7.53
CA ILE A 78 20.00 45.90 6.32
C ILE A 78 20.65 45.06 5.18
N PRO A 79 21.95 45.19 4.85
CA PRO A 79 22.57 44.35 3.82
C PRO A 79 22.69 42.86 4.22
N GLY A 80 22.82 42.55 5.52
CA GLY A 80 22.84 41.17 6.01
C GLY A 80 21.49 40.45 5.88
N TRP A 81 20.40 41.20 6.07
CA TRP A 81 19.05 40.70 5.80
C TRP A 81 18.79 40.52 4.31
N GLY A 82 19.30 41.42 3.46
CA GLY A 82 19.22 41.27 1.99
C GLY A 82 19.95 40.02 1.49
N ALA A 83 21.16 39.76 1.99
CA ALA A 83 21.91 38.55 1.68
C ALA A 83 21.20 37.27 2.15
N ALA A 84 20.58 37.30 3.34
CA ALA A 84 19.78 36.19 3.85
C ALA A 84 18.55 35.91 2.97
N LEU A 85 17.84 36.95 2.53
CA LEU A 85 16.65 36.81 1.68
C LEU A 85 17.01 36.27 0.28
N LEU A 86 18.11 36.75 -0.28
CA LEU A 86 18.66 36.22 -1.54
C LEU A 86 19.11 34.76 -1.39
N GLY A 87 19.72 34.41 -0.26
CA GLY A 87 20.08 33.02 0.07
C GLY A 87 18.87 32.11 0.22
N VAL A 88 17.79 32.58 0.86
CA VAL A 88 16.50 31.87 0.96
C VAL A 88 15.93 31.63 -0.43
N LEU A 89 15.90 32.67 -1.26
CA LEU A 89 15.35 32.58 -2.61
C LEU A 89 16.16 31.62 -3.48
N ALA A 90 17.49 31.74 -3.47
CA ALA A 90 18.40 30.88 -4.23
C ALA A 90 18.37 29.42 -3.74
N GLY A 91 18.32 29.21 -2.43
CA GLY A 91 18.20 27.87 -1.85
C GLY A 91 16.84 27.23 -2.16
N TYR A 92 15.76 28.01 -2.12
CA TYR A 92 14.43 27.55 -2.49
C TYR A 92 14.32 27.21 -3.98
N THR A 93 14.89 28.03 -4.87
CA THR A 93 14.88 27.76 -6.32
C THR A 93 15.76 26.56 -6.66
N LEU A 94 16.91 26.39 -6.01
CA LEU A 94 17.75 25.21 -6.19
C LEU A 94 17.03 23.93 -5.71
N LEU A 95 16.36 23.99 -4.56
CA LEU A 95 15.58 22.86 -4.02
C LEU A 95 14.40 22.52 -4.94
N ALA A 96 13.64 23.53 -5.39
CA ALA A 96 12.55 23.34 -6.33
C ALA A 96 13.05 22.76 -7.67
N GLY A 97 14.20 23.25 -8.15
CA GLY A 97 14.86 22.71 -9.35
C GLY A 97 15.28 21.24 -9.17
N LEU A 98 15.84 20.90 -8.01
CA LEU A 98 16.23 19.53 -7.67
C LEU A 98 14.99 18.61 -7.58
N GLU A 99 13.88 19.09 -6.99
CA GLU A 99 12.61 18.35 -6.92
C GLU A 99 12.04 18.11 -8.31
N VAL A 100 12.05 19.12 -9.18
CA VAL A 100 11.62 18.99 -10.58
C VAL A 100 12.51 18.01 -11.34
N TRP A 101 13.82 18.06 -11.13
CA TRP A 101 14.77 17.15 -11.77
C TRP A 101 14.59 15.70 -11.28
N LEU A 102 14.47 15.48 -9.96
CA LEU A 102 14.19 14.17 -9.37
C LEU A 102 12.84 13.60 -9.85
N GLN A 103 11.79 14.42 -9.92
CA GLN A 103 10.51 14.01 -10.47
C GLN A 103 10.60 13.70 -11.96
N ARG A 104 11.47 14.39 -12.70
CA ARG A 104 11.71 14.12 -14.12
C ARG A 104 12.49 12.82 -14.32
N ASP A 105 13.44 12.52 -13.46
CA ASP A 105 14.18 11.25 -13.49
C ASP A 105 13.33 10.08 -13.02
N GLN A 106 12.47 10.26 -12.03
CA GLN A 106 11.47 9.26 -11.66
C GLN A 106 10.45 9.05 -12.77
N ARG A 107 9.93 10.13 -13.38
CA ARG A 107 9.04 10.02 -14.55
C ARG A 107 9.74 9.34 -15.73
N ARG A 108 11.02 9.63 -15.97
CA ARG A 108 11.84 8.93 -16.97
C ARG A 108 12.04 7.48 -16.60
N ALA A 109 12.36 7.14 -15.35
CA ALA A 109 12.52 5.76 -14.90
C ALA A 109 11.19 4.98 -14.97
N SER A 110 10.07 5.60 -14.63
CA SER A 110 8.72 5.02 -14.78
C SER A 110 8.27 4.95 -16.24
N ALA A 111 8.71 5.87 -17.09
CA ALA A 111 8.53 5.80 -18.55
C ALA A 111 9.58 4.92 -19.24
N THR A 112 10.63 4.49 -18.54
CA THR A 112 11.60 3.47 -19.01
C THR A 112 11.19 2.09 -18.51
N ALA A 113 10.46 2.02 -17.38
CA ALA A 113 9.48 0.97 -17.10
C ALA A 113 8.21 1.16 -17.95
N ALA A 114 8.40 1.67 -19.17
CA ALA A 114 7.36 1.83 -20.17
C ALA A 114 6.71 0.47 -20.42
N SER A 115 5.39 0.46 -20.33
CA SER A 115 4.60 -0.32 -21.28
C SER A 115 5.19 -0.04 -22.67
N PRO A 116 5.65 -1.06 -23.41
CA PRO A 116 6.29 -0.84 -24.70
C PRO A 116 5.38 0.02 -25.58
N ASP A 117 5.97 0.92 -26.36
CA ASP A 117 5.20 1.67 -27.36
C ASP A 117 4.47 0.64 -28.25
N TRP A 118 3.25 0.92 -28.70
CA TRP A 118 2.45 0.00 -29.52
C TRP A 118 3.22 -0.75 -30.64
N PRO A 119 4.19 -0.13 -31.35
CA PRO A 119 5.03 -0.83 -32.32
C PRO A 119 5.99 -1.87 -31.72
N GLU A 120 6.45 -1.68 -30.49
CA GLU A 120 7.27 -2.65 -29.75
C GLU A 120 6.40 -3.78 -29.17
N LEU A 121 5.19 -3.49 -28.68
CA LEU A 121 4.23 -4.52 -28.27
C LEU A 121 3.88 -5.47 -29.44
N ALA A 122 3.73 -4.93 -30.64
CA ALA A 122 3.46 -5.73 -31.84
C ALA A 122 4.65 -6.60 -32.28
N ARG A 123 5.88 -6.26 -31.84
CA ARG A 123 7.13 -6.98 -32.15
C ARG A 123 7.61 -7.85 -31.00
N ALA A 124 7.05 -7.70 -29.81
CA ALA A 124 7.33 -8.56 -28.69
C ALA A 124 6.95 -10.01 -29.07
N PRO A 125 7.78 -11.00 -28.72
CA PRO A 125 7.37 -12.39 -28.86
C PRO A 125 6.04 -12.56 -28.14
N ILE A 126 5.07 -13.21 -28.80
CA ILE A 126 3.77 -13.50 -28.21
C ILE A 126 4.07 -14.17 -26.87
N GLY A 127 3.71 -13.49 -25.78
CA GLY A 127 3.87 -14.02 -24.43
C GLY A 127 3.13 -15.36 -24.31
N PRO A 128 3.23 -16.04 -23.15
CA PRO A 128 2.34 -17.17 -22.90
C PRO A 128 0.90 -16.74 -23.25
N PRO A 129 0.12 -17.61 -23.91
CA PRO A 129 -1.19 -17.24 -24.45
C PRO A 129 -1.99 -16.50 -23.38
N ALA A 130 -2.34 -15.25 -23.68
CA ALA A 130 -3.10 -14.43 -22.76
C ALA A 130 -4.48 -15.07 -22.60
N GLU A 131 -4.68 -15.73 -21.47
CA GLU A 131 -5.95 -16.36 -21.14
C GLU A 131 -6.87 -15.29 -20.54
N ILE A 132 -8.04 -15.10 -21.15
CA ILE A 132 -9.08 -14.24 -20.59
C ILE A 132 -9.70 -14.99 -19.41
N ILE A 133 -9.61 -14.38 -18.23
CA ILE A 133 -10.16 -14.92 -16.99
C ILE A 133 -11.56 -14.35 -16.81
N GLU A 134 -12.56 -15.12 -17.24
CA GLU A 134 -13.96 -14.78 -17.01
C GLU A 134 -14.42 -15.34 -15.66
N LEU A 135 -14.67 -14.45 -14.71
CA LEU A 135 -15.14 -14.85 -13.38
C LEU A 135 -16.63 -15.19 -13.42
N GLN A 136 -16.97 -16.39 -12.97
CA GLN A 136 -18.36 -16.78 -12.72
C GLN A 136 -18.80 -16.16 -11.39
N PRO A 137 -19.91 -15.40 -11.36
CA PRO A 137 -20.36 -14.74 -10.15
C PRO A 137 -20.77 -15.77 -9.08
N PRO A 138 -20.54 -15.48 -7.80
CA PRO A 138 -20.96 -16.36 -6.71
C PRO A 138 -22.48 -16.35 -6.54
N ALA A 139 -23.10 -17.53 -6.50
CA ALA A 139 -24.51 -17.71 -6.20
C ALA A 139 -24.73 -17.65 -4.67
N TRP A 140 -24.88 -16.44 -4.14
CA TRP A 140 -25.12 -16.22 -2.71
C TRP A 140 -26.54 -16.62 -2.30
N GLN A 141 -26.63 -17.34 -1.19
CA GLN A 141 -27.87 -17.73 -0.53
C GLN A 141 -27.82 -17.25 0.92
N PRO A 142 -28.98 -16.94 1.54
CA PRO A 142 -29.01 -16.56 2.95
C PRO A 142 -28.51 -17.72 3.82
N ALA A 143 -27.69 -17.40 4.82
CA ALA A 143 -27.09 -18.39 5.74
C ALA A 143 -28.09 -18.87 6.81
N SER A 144 -29.29 -19.29 6.39
CA SER A 144 -30.39 -19.63 7.28
C SER A 144 -31.12 -20.89 6.83
N GLY A 145 -31.21 -21.86 7.73
CA GLY A 145 -32.02 -23.06 7.52
C GLY A 145 -31.26 -24.14 6.76
N GLU A 146 -31.98 -24.87 5.92
CA GLU A 146 -31.45 -26.00 5.17
C GLU A 146 -31.21 -25.60 3.71
N LEU A 147 -29.99 -25.82 3.23
CA LEU A 147 -29.54 -25.50 1.88
C LEU A 147 -29.11 -26.79 1.16
N PRO A 148 -29.38 -26.92 -0.16
CA PRO A 148 -28.93 -28.07 -0.93
C PRO A 148 -27.40 -28.05 -1.09
N ASP A 149 -26.75 -29.19 -0.86
CA ASP A 149 -25.31 -29.35 -1.13
C ASP A 149 -25.10 -29.81 -2.59
N PRO A 150 -24.32 -29.09 -3.42
CA PRO A 150 -23.97 -29.52 -4.77
C PRO A 150 -23.22 -30.86 -4.86
N GLN A 151 -22.57 -31.31 -3.78
CA GLN A 151 -21.95 -32.65 -3.71
C GLN A 151 -22.93 -33.75 -3.25
N GLY A 152 -24.19 -33.39 -2.98
CA GLY A 152 -25.22 -34.28 -2.46
C GLY A 152 -25.46 -34.11 -0.97
N GLY A 153 -26.72 -34.22 -0.54
CA GLY A 153 -27.14 -33.99 0.84
C GLY A 153 -27.59 -32.55 1.10
N THR A 154 -27.63 -32.17 2.37
CA THR A 154 -28.06 -30.84 2.81
C THR A 154 -27.11 -30.22 3.82
N VAL A 155 -27.07 -28.89 3.83
CA VAL A 155 -26.28 -28.07 4.73
C VAL A 155 -27.23 -27.30 5.63
N HIS A 156 -27.09 -27.50 6.92
CA HIS A 156 -27.84 -26.76 7.92
C HIS A 156 -27.02 -25.55 8.36
N CYS A 157 -27.40 -24.36 7.92
CA CYS A 157 -26.79 -23.10 8.33
C CYS A 157 -27.57 -22.43 9.45
N ARG A 158 -26.84 -22.05 10.49
CA ARG A 158 -27.29 -21.25 11.63
C ARG A 158 -26.39 -20.03 11.77
N ALA A 159 -26.78 -19.10 12.64
CA ALA A 159 -25.95 -17.93 12.93
C ALA A 159 -24.53 -18.34 13.35
N GLU A 160 -24.39 -19.38 14.18
CA GLU A 160 -23.09 -19.82 14.72
C GLU A 160 -22.19 -20.52 13.70
N GLY A 161 -22.74 -21.02 12.59
CA GLY A 161 -21.98 -21.79 11.62
C GLY A 161 -22.87 -22.63 10.70
N CYS A 162 -22.24 -23.32 9.76
CA CYS A 162 -22.91 -24.25 8.86
C CYS A 162 -22.39 -25.66 9.08
N ARG A 163 -23.33 -26.62 9.17
CA ARG A 163 -23.05 -28.04 9.37
C ARG A 163 -23.53 -28.84 8.16
N PHE A 164 -22.67 -29.70 7.66
CA PHE A 164 -22.88 -30.53 6.50
C PHE A 164 -23.38 -31.93 6.93
N ALA A 165 -24.01 -32.64 5.99
CA ALA A 165 -24.56 -33.98 6.24
C ALA A 165 -23.49 -35.03 6.59
N ASP A 166 -22.25 -34.84 6.12
CA ASP A 166 -21.07 -35.63 6.47
C ASP A 166 -20.57 -35.39 7.90
N GLY A 167 -21.14 -34.41 8.61
CA GLY A 167 -20.79 -34.01 9.96
C GLY A 167 -19.74 -32.90 10.03
N GLU A 168 -19.15 -32.49 8.91
CA GLU A 168 -18.21 -31.38 8.86
C GLU A 168 -18.91 -30.05 9.18
N CYS A 169 -18.21 -29.15 9.87
CA CYS A 169 -18.73 -27.84 10.20
C CYS A 169 -17.75 -26.72 9.89
N ILE A 170 -18.31 -25.55 9.63
CA ILE A 170 -17.60 -24.30 9.51
C ILE A 170 -18.26 -23.29 10.44
N GLU A 171 -17.48 -22.82 11.41
CA GLU A 171 -17.94 -21.92 12.46
C GLU A 171 -17.83 -20.46 12.03
N ALA A 172 -18.76 -19.64 12.51
CA ALA A 172 -18.80 -18.23 12.21
C ALA A 172 -17.70 -17.44 12.97
N PRO A 173 -17.15 -16.37 12.36
CA PRO A 173 -16.24 -15.44 13.01
C PRO A 173 -16.91 -14.66 14.16
N GLY A 174 -16.81 -15.16 15.40
CA GLY A 174 -17.29 -14.42 16.58
C GLY A 174 -18.82 -14.38 16.68
N THR A 175 -19.39 -13.31 17.23
CA THR A 175 -20.81 -13.25 17.63
C THR A 175 -21.79 -12.83 16.53
N ALA A 176 -21.30 -12.31 15.40
CA ALA A 176 -22.15 -11.74 14.35
C ALA A 176 -22.79 -12.80 13.43
N GLY A 177 -22.21 -14.00 13.40
CA GLY A 177 -22.67 -15.09 12.56
C GLY A 177 -22.43 -14.92 11.06
N PHE A 178 -22.79 -15.94 10.28
CA PHE A 178 -22.81 -15.83 8.81
C PHE A 178 -24.14 -15.23 8.34
N ALA A 179 -24.08 -14.35 7.34
CA ALA A 179 -25.26 -13.75 6.70
C ALA A 179 -25.55 -14.39 5.34
N GLN A 180 -24.52 -14.64 4.56
CA GLN A 180 -24.63 -15.26 3.25
C GLN A 180 -23.63 -16.38 3.10
N VAL A 181 -24.04 -17.40 2.36
CA VAL A 181 -23.25 -18.57 2.01
C VAL A 181 -23.35 -18.84 0.52
N GLY A 182 -22.36 -19.54 -0.02
CA GLY A 182 -22.33 -19.89 -1.42
C GLY A 182 -21.43 -21.08 -1.68
N PHE A 183 -21.61 -21.68 -2.84
CA PHE A 183 -20.77 -22.76 -3.33
C PHE A 183 -20.06 -22.33 -4.61
N SER A 184 -18.90 -22.94 -4.88
CA SER A 184 -18.35 -22.94 -6.22
C SER A 184 -19.23 -23.77 -7.17
N PRO A 185 -19.14 -23.57 -8.49
CA PRO A 185 -19.99 -24.25 -9.47
C PRO A 185 -20.00 -25.78 -9.35
N GLN A 186 -18.87 -26.41 -9.05
CA GLN A 186 -18.78 -27.86 -8.80
C GLN A 186 -18.83 -28.24 -7.31
N GLY A 187 -19.09 -27.29 -6.42
CA GLY A 187 -19.23 -27.53 -4.99
C GLY A 187 -17.93 -27.80 -4.25
N ARG A 188 -16.76 -27.67 -4.88
CA ARG A 188 -15.45 -27.87 -4.23
C ARG A 188 -15.23 -26.90 -3.08
N TRP A 189 -15.61 -25.64 -3.28
CA TRP A 189 -15.48 -24.60 -2.28
C TRP A 189 -16.82 -24.28 -1.65
N PHE A 190 -16.80 -24.12 -0.34
CA PHE A 190 -17.84 -23.44 0.40
C PHE A 190 -17.33 -22.07 0.84
N VAL A 191 -18.18 -21.05 0.70
CA VAL A 191 -17.88 -19.69 1.13
C VAL A 191 -18.99 -19.18 2.03
N ALA A 192 -18.63 -18.43 3.06
CA ALA A 192 -19.56 -17.75 3.93
C ALA A 192 -19.01 -16.36 4.30
N CYS A 193 -19.88 -15.36 4.43
CA CYS A 193 -19.49 -14.01 4.83
C CYS A 193 -20.35 -13.48 5.98
N THR A 194 -19.75 -12.60 6.79
CA THR A 194 -20.44 -11.90 7.87
C THR A 194 -21.37 -10.81 7.33
N PRO A 195 -22.38 -10.34 8.10
CA PRO A 195 -23.31 -9.28 7.66
C PRO A 195 -22.62 -7.99 7.20
N ASP A 196 -21.47 -7.66 7.79
CA ASP A 196 -20.67 -6.49 7.45
C ASP A 196 -19.67 -6.73 6.30
N GLN A 197 -19.66 -7.93 5.72
CA GLN A 197 -18.74 -8.41 4.69
C GLN A 197 -17.25 -8.18 5.01
N ARG A 198 -16.92 -8.01 6.30
CA ARG A 198 -15.53 -7.80 6.72
C ARG A 198 -14.76 -9.10 6.86
N VAL A 199 -15.44 -10.21 7.10
CA VAL A 199 -14.82 -11.51 7.24
C VAL A 199 -15.43 -12.49 6.24
N LEU A 200 -14.57 -13.09 5.43
CA LEU A 200 -14.89 -14.14 4.49
C LEU A 200 -14.29 -15.45 4.99
N ALA A 201 -15.13 -16.43 5.25
CA ALA A 201 -14.73 -17.80 5.51
C ALA A 201 -14.79 -18.60 4.21
N LEU A 202 -13.69 -19.28 3.88
CA LEU A 202 -13.54 -20.13 2.72
C LEU A 202 -13.14 -21.52 3.18
N TRP A 203 -13.76 -22.56 2.61
CA TRP A 203 -13.43 -23.95 2.89
C TRP A 203 -13.22 -24.72 1.58
N ASP A 204 -12.00 -25.21 1.38
CA ASP A 204 -11.66 -26.18 0.34
C ASP A 204 -12.05 -27.56 0.85
N ARG A 205 -13.18 -28.08 0.39
CA ARG A 205 -13.72 -29.37 0.82
C ARG A 205 -12.88 -30.54 0.33
N GLN A 206 -12.24 -30.38 -0.83
CA GLN A 206 -11.41 -31.42 -1.42
C GLN A 206 -10.07 -31.57 -0.66
N ARG A 207 -9.51 -30.46 -0.18
CA ARG A 207 -8.23 -30.46 0.55
C ARG A 207 -8.38 -30.34 2.07
N GLY A 208 -9.60 -30.19 2.58
CA GLY A 208 -9.90 -29.97 4.00
C GLY A 208 -9.33 -28.66 4.56
N ARG A 209 -9.06 -27.64 3.73
CA ARG A 209 -8.41 -26.40 4.17
C ARG A 209 -9.42 -25.30 4.42
N ARG A 210 -9.35 -24.67 5.59
CA ARG A 210 -10.21 -23.55 5.98
C ARG A 210 -9.39 -22.27 6.04
N HIS A 211 -9.90 -21.21 5.43
CA HIS A 211 -9.28 -19.89 5.39
C HIS A 211 -10.27 -18.84 5.89
N GLN A 212 -9.78 -17.96 6.75
CA GLN A 212 -10.55 -16.83 7.25
C GLN A 212 -9.84 -15.54 6.84
N LEU A 213 -10.44 -14.82 5.91
CA LEU A 213 -9.87 -13.62 5.31
C LEU A 213 -10.60 -12.39 5.83
N ARG A 214 -9.83 -11.40 6.30
CA ARG A 214 -10.37 -10.13 6.79
C ARG A 214 -10.14 -9.02 5.76
N GLY A 215 -11.20 -8.27 5.45
CA GLY A 215 -11.17 -7.19 4.46
C GLY A 215 -10.98 -7.69 3.03
N TRP A 216 -11.46 -8.90 2.73
CA TRP A 216 -11.48 -9.48 1.40
C TRP A 216 -12.91 -9.88 1.05
N GLN A 217 -13.29 -9.63 -0.20
CA GLN A 217 -14.59 -9.96 -0.75
C GLN A 217 -14.41 -10.93 -1.91
N LEU A 218 -15.35 -11.86 -2.08
CA LEU A 218 -15.35 -12.79 -3.20
C LEU A 218 -15.94 -12.11 -4.44
N CYS A 219 -15.13 -11.97 -5.48
CA CYS A 219 -15.57 -11.44 -6.78
C CYS A 219 -16.22 -12.54 -7.62
N GLY A 220 -15.68 -13.75 -7.55
CA GLY A 220 -16.20 -14.89 -8.31
C GLY A 220 -15.26 -16.09 -8.36
N TRP A 221 -15.62 -17.00 -9.24
CA TRP A 221 -14.95 -18.28 -9.43
C TRP A 221 -14.34 -18.38 -10.82
N TYR A 222 -13.14 -18.92 -10.92
CA TYR A 222 -12.55 -19.30 -12.19
C TYR A 222 -11.87 -20.64 -12.03
N ARG A 223 -12.28 -21.64 -12.83
CA ARG A 223 -11.80 -23.03 -12.75
C ARG A 223 -11.82 -23.58 -11.31
N GLU A 224 -12.93 -23.39 -10.60
CA GLU A 224 -13.08 -23.82 -9.18
C GLU A 224 -12.05 -23.19 -8.22
N GLN A 225 -11.52 -22.01 -8.55
CA GLN A 225 -10.66 -21.23 -7.66
C GLN A 225 -11.34 -19.92 -7.28
N PRO A 226 -11.29 -19.51 -5.99
CA PRO A 226 -11.83 -18.24 -5.54
C PRO A 226 -10.93 -17.08 -5.96
N TRP A 227 -11.56 -16.05 -6.54
CA TRP A 227 -10.96 -14.77 -6.88
C TRP A 227 -11.52 -13.67 -5.99
N LEU A 228 -10.61 -12.90 -5.39
CA LEU A 228 -10.89 -12.02 -4.26
C LEU A 228 -10.37 -10.60 -4.52
N SER A 229 -11.08 -9.60 -4.02
CA SER A 229 -10.62 -8.21 -4.00
C SER A 229 -10.70 -7.63 -2.59
N ARG A 230 -9.95 -6.55 -2.32
CA ARG A 230 -10.03 -5.84 -1.03
C ARG A 230 -11.19 -4.85 -1.01
N HIS A 231 -11.43 -4.19 -2.13
CA HIS A 231 -12.50 -3.22 -2.33
C HIS A 231 -13.16 -3.46 -3.69
N GLU A 232 -14.36 -2.94 -3.84
CA GLU A 232 -15.03 -2.89 -5.13
C GLU A 232 -14.19 -2.08 -6.14
N GLY A 233 -13.92 -2.64 -7.32
CA GLY A 233 -13.08 -2.04 -8.36
C GLY A 233 -11.58 -2.31 -8.26
N ASP A 234 -11.09 -2.93 -7.17
CA ASP A 234 -9.71 -3.41 -7.11
C ASP A 234 -9.50 -4.61 -8.06
N MET A 235 -8.27 -4.77 -8.56
CA MET A 235 -7.90 -5.93 -9.38
C MET A 235 -8.14 -7.23 -8.58
N PRO A 236 -8.94 -8.18 -9.11
CA PRO A 236 -9.19 -9.43 -8.42
C PRO A 236 -7.93 -10.29 -8.43
N LEU A 237 -7.67 -10.98 -7.32
CA LEU A 237 -6.52 -11.84 -7.12
C LEU A 237 -6.98 -13.26 -6.78
N ALA A 238 -6.29 -14.26 -7.34
CA ALA A 238 -6.49 -15.64 -6.94
C ALA A 238 -6.12 -15.84 -5.46
N LEU A 239 -6.82 -16.75 -4.77
CA LEU A 239 -6.56 -17.05 -3.35
C LEU A 239 -5.09 -17.38 -3.05
N ALA A 240 -4.38 -18.05 -3.94
CA ALA A 240 -2.95 -18.33 -3.76
C ALA A 240 -2.12 -17.05 -3.60
N ALA A 241 -2.39 -16.02 -4.41
CA ALA A 241 -1.73 -14.72 -4.31
C ALA A 241 -2.15 -13.97 -3.03
N VAL A 242 -3.42 -14.09 -2.63
CA VAL A 242 -3.94 -13.48 -1.38
C VAL A 242 -3.28 -14.08 -0.13
N LEU A 243 -3.05 -15.40 -0.12
CA LEU A 243 -2.39 -16.11 0.97
C LEU A 243 -0.86 -15.90 0.96
N GLY A 244 -0.32 -15.14 0.01
CA GLY A 244 1.11 -14.87 -0.11
C GLY A 244 1.90 -16.06 -0.67
N GLY A 245 1.27 -16.91 -1.48
CA GLY A 245 1.92 -18.06 -2.10
C GLY A 245 3.17 -17.64 -2.87
N ASP A 246 4.32 -18.12 -2.39
CA ASP A 246 5.59 -18.14 -3.09
C ASP A 246 5.38 -18.59 -4.54
N ALA A 247 5.50 -17.66 -5.49
CA ALA A 247 5.71 -17.99 -6.88
C ALA A 247 7.16 -18.50 -7.03
N GLY A 248 7.38 -19.73 -6.58
CA GLY A 248 8.58 -20.51 -6.84
C GLY A 248 8.21 -21.77 -7.59
N ASN A 249 8.15 -21.67 -8.92
CA ASN A 249 8.76 -22.63 -9.85
C ASN A 249 8.80 -22.03 -11.26
#